data_AF-A0A383EB12-F1
#
_entry.id   AF-A0A383EB12-F1
#
_cell.length_a   1.000
_cell.length_b   1.000
_cell.length_c   1.000
_cell.angle_alpha   90.00
_cell.angle_beta   90.00
_cell.angle_gamma   90.00
#
_symmetry.space_group_name_H-M   'P 1'
#
loop_
_entity.id
_entity.type
_entity.pdbx_description
1 polymer ?
#
loop_
_entity_poly.entity_id
_entity_poly.type
_entity_poly.pdbx_seq_one_letter_code
_entity_poly.pdbx_strand_id
1 'polypeptide(L)' 'VKQIVGGSLTDDGERLQTNFTSDKPAVWYAELYRKDNLHGGHIIQLGLNNDSAAREALATFPGGLQLGGGVSLNNA' A
#
# COMPACT_ATOMS: atom_id res chain seq x y z
N VAL A 1 -8.39 0.21 0.92
CA VAL A 1 -7.02 0.78 0.71
C VAL A 1 -7.08 2.30 0.72
N LYS A 2 -6.04 3.00 1.18
CA LYS A 2 -5.89 4.47 1.07
C LYS A 2 -4.78 4.81 0.08
N GLN A 3 -5.01 5.81 -0.77
CA GLN A 3 -3.99 6.38 -1.64
C GLN A 3 -3.69 7.81 -1.18
N ILE A 4 -2.41 8.15 -1.06
CA ILE A 4 -1.96 9.51 -0.75
C ILE A 4 -1.75 10.26 -2.07
N VAL A 5 -2.32 11.45 -2.22
CA VAL A 5 -2.16 12.30 -3.40
C VAL A 5 -1.72 13.69 -2.93
N GLY A 6 -0.45 14.01 -3.14
CA GLY A 6 0.16 15.28 -2.73
C GLY A 6 0.38 15.41 -1.21
N GLY A 7 1.52 15.98 -0.82
CA GLY A 7 1.84 16.31 0.58
C GLY A 7 2.66 15.26 1.34
N SER A 8 3.01 15.60 2.59
CA SER A 8 3.65 14.71 3.56
C SER A 8 2.64 14.33 4.64
N LEU A 9 2.68 13.09 5.11
CA LEU A 9 1.85 12.65 6.23
C LEU A 9 2.47 13.19 7.53
N THR A 10 1.67 13.83 8.36
CA THR A 10 2.07 14.31 9.70
C THR A 10 1.27 13.58 10.78
N ASP A 11 1.89 13.35 11.93
CA ASP A 11 1.31 12.54 13.02
C ASP A 11 0.26 13.28 13.86
N ASP A 12 0.11 14.60 13.67
CA ASP A 12 -0.86 15.44 14.37
C ASP A 12 -2.30 15.29 13.86
N GLY A 13 -2.50 14.64 12.69
CA GLY A 13 -3.81 14.25 12.17
C GLY A 13 -4.71 15.40 11.70
N GLU A 14 -4.47 16.64 12.14
CA GLU A 14 -5.32 17.81 11.85
C GLU A 14 -5.38 18.19 10.37
N ARG A 15 -4.39 17.76 9.57
CA ARG A 15 -4.34 18.01 8.12
C ARG A 15 -4.66 16.79 7.26
N LEU A 16 -4.86 15.61 7.86
CA LEU A 16 -5.12 14.40 7.09
C LEU A 16 -6.57 14.36 6.60
N GLN A 17 -6.77 14.79 5.36
CA GLN A 17 -8.06 14.65 4.69
C GLN A 17 -8.13 13.31 3.95
N THR A 18 -9.04 12.43 4.37
CA THR A 18 -9.35 11.22 3.59
C THR A 18 -10.30 11.61 2.46
N ASN A 19 -9.76 11.81 1.26
CA ASN A 19 -10.56 12.18 0.09
C ASN A 19 -11.41 11.02 -0.44
N PHE A 20 -10.87 9.80 -0.36
CA PHE A 20 -11.56 8.60 -0.81
C PHE A 20 -11.08 7.39 -0.02
N THR A 21 -12.01 6.49 0.28
CA THR A 21 -11.70 5.16 0.82
C THR A 21 -12.31 4.13 -0.11
N SER A 22 -11.50 3.14 -0.49
CA SER A 22 -11.98 2.00 -1.27
C SER A 22 -12.33 0.82 -0.39
N ASP A 23 -13.48 0.21 -0.68
CA ASP A 23 -13.93 -1.08 -0.14
C ASP A 23 -13.19 -2.27 -0.77
N LYS A 24 -12.38 -2.06 -1.82
CA LYS A 24 -11.58 -3.11 -2.43
C LYS A 24 -10.34 -3.44 -1.56
N PRO A 25 -9.99 -4.73 -1.41
CA PRO A 25 -8.79 -5.14 -0.68
C PRO A 25 -7.53 -4.81 -1.48
N ALA A 26 -6.37 -4.80 -0.81
CA ALA A 26 -5.08 -4.52 -1.45
C ALA A 26 -4.74 -5.50 -2.59
N VAL A 27 -5.07 -6.77 -2.42
CA VAL A 27 -4.93 -7.82 -3.44
C VAL A 27 -5.65 -7.47 -4.74
N TRP A 28 -6.83 -6.85 -4.67
CA TRP A 28 -7.58 -6.48 -5.87
C TRP A 28 -6.80 -5.46 -6.72
N TYR A 29 -6.14 -4.50 -6.08
CA TYR A 29 -5.30 -3.52 -6.76
C TYR A 29 -4.01 -4.12 -7.30
N ALA A 30 -3.36 -5.00 -6.53
CA ALA A 30 -2.17 -5.71 -7.01
C ALA A 30 -2.48 -6.52 -8.28
N GLU A 31 -3.62 -7.21 -8.31
CA GLU A 31 -4.07 -7.95 -9.50
C GLU A 31 -4.40 -7.01 -10.68
N LEU A 32 -5.00 -5.85 -10.42
CA LEU A 32 -5.25 -4.84 -11.45
C LEU A 32 -3.93 -4.33 -12.05
N TYR A 33 -2.97 -3.93 -11.21
CA TYR A 33 -1.67 -3.45 -11.68
C TYR A 33 -0.87 -4.52 -12.41
N ARG A 34 -1.01 -5.79 -11.99
CA ARG A 34 -0.43 -6.94 -12.72
C ARG A 34 -1.02 -7.09 -14.11
N LYS A 35 -2.35 -7.03 -14.23
CA LYS A 35 -3.06 -7.12 -15.52
C LYS A 35 -2.63 -6.01 -16.48
N ASP A 36 -2.42 -4.81 -15.96
CA ASP A 36 -2.00 -3.65 -16.73
C ASP A 36 -0.46 -3.57 -16.90
N ASN A 37 0.28 -4.54 -16.35
CA ASN A 37 1.75 -4.63 -16.37
C ASN A 37 2.44 -3.35 -15.85
N LEU A 38 1.92 -2.77 -14.77
CA LEU A 38 2.42 -1.55 -14.14
C LEU A 38 3.44 -1.89 -13.04
N HIS A 39 4.72 -1.75 -13.36
CA HIS A 39 5.83 -2.01 -12.43
C HIS A 39 6.25 -0.77 -11.64
N GLY A 40 6.93 -0.99 -10.52
CA GLY A 40 7.53 0.08 -9.70
C GLY A 40 6.54 0.73 -8.74
N GLY A 41 5.36 0.15 -8.53
CA GLY A 41 4.41 0.58 -7.52
C GLY A 41 4.87 0.23 -6.10
N HIS A 42 4.29 0.89 -5.10
CA HIS A 42 4.63 0.68 -3.69
C HIS A 42 3.36 0.39 -2.87
N ILE A 43 3.39 -0.65 -2.04
CA ILE A 43 2.41 -0.93 -1.00
C ILE A 43 2.91 -0.26 0.27
N ILE A 44 2.15 0.72 0.78
CA ILE A 44 2.53 1.47 1.98
C ILE A 44 1.67 1.04 3.18
N GLN A 45 2.30 0.45 4.19
CA GLN A 45 1.66 0.13 5.47
C GLN A 45 1.57 1.40 6.33
N LEU A 46 0.35 1.81 6.67
CA LEU A 46 0.10 2.96 7.55
C LEU A 46 -0.55 2.45 8.83
N GLY A 47 0.24 2.43 9.91
CA GLY A 47 -0.17 1.89 11.21
C GLY A 47 -0.04 0.36 11.31
N LEU A 48 -0.47 -0.17 12.46
CA LEU A 48 -0.38 -1.59 12.81
C LEU A 48 -1.38 -2.46 12.04
N ASN A 49 -1.17 -3.78 12.07
CA ASN A 49 -2.09 -4.81 11.55
C ASN A 49 -2.28 -4.84 10.02
N ASN A 50 -1.30 -4.34 9.25
CA ASN A 50 -1.34 -4.34 7.79
C ASN A 50 -0.52 -5.47 7.13
N ASP A 51 0.21 -6.27 7.92
CA ASP A 51 1.19 -7.24 7.39
C ASP A 51 0.59 -8.32 6.48
N SER A 52 -0.55 -8.91 6.86
CA SER A 52 -1.21 -9.93 6.02
C SER A 52 -1.62 -9.34 4.67
N ALA A 53 -2.29 -8.19 4.69
CA ALA A 53 -2.75 -7.52 3.49
C ALA A 53 -1.59 -7.12 2.57
N ALA A 54 -0.47 -6.66 3.13
CA ALA A 54 0.73 -6.33 2.37
C ALA A 54 1.37 -7.58 1.73
N ARG A 55 1.53 -8.67 2.50
CA ARG A 55 2.10 -9.94 2.01
C ARG A 55 1.26 -10.54 0.88
N GLU A 56 -0.06 -10.58 1.06
CA GLU A 56 -0.98 -11.11 0.03
C GLU A 56 -0.92 -10.29 -1.26
N ALA A 57 -0.88 -8.96 -1.15
CA ALA A 57 -0.79 -8.08 -2.32
C ALA A 57 0.57 -8.23 -3.04
N LEU A 58 1.69 -8.31 -2.31
CA LEU A 58 3.01 -8.57 -2.90
C LEU A 58 3.08 -9.93 -3.60
N ALA A 59 2.48 -10.96 -2.99
CA ALA A 59 2.42 -12.30 -3.58
C ALA A 59 1.56 -12.35 -4.86
N THR A 60 0.61 -11.42 -5.01
CA THR A 60 -0.25 -11.33 -6.19
C THR A 60 0.51 -10.82 -7.41
N PHE A 61 1.46 -9.89 -7.22
CA PHE A 61 2.33 -9.40 -8.30
C PHE A 61 3.82 -9.50 -7.91
N PRO A 62 4.40 -10.71 -7.89
CA PRO A 62 5.78 -10.92 -7.48
C PRO A 62 6.75 -10.11 -8.35
N GLY A 63 7.60 -9.30 -7.72
CA GLY A 63 8.55 -8.42 -8.39
C GLY A 63 7.96 -7.17 -9.04
N GLY A 64 6.63 -7.01 -9.06
CA GLY A 64 5.97 -5.83 -9.64
C GLY A 64 5.80 -4.66 -8.68
N LEU A 65 5.67 -4.96 -7.37
CA LEU A 65 5.42 -3.99 -6.30
C LEU A 65 6.48 -4.08 -5.20
N GLN A 66 6.77 -2.94 -4.57
CA GLN A 66 7.68 -2.82 -3.42
C GLN A 66 6.90 -2.58 -2.12
N LEU A 67 7.50 -2.91 -0.97
CA LEU A 67 6.94 -2.60 0.35
C LEU A 67 7.51 -1.30 0.89
N GLY A 68 6.67 -0.48 1.52
CA GLY A 68 7.09 0.70 2.28
C GLY A 68 6.23 0.90 3.53
N GLY A 69 6.73 1.71 4.47
CA GLY A 69 6.11 1.93 5.78
C GLY A 69 6.39 0.77 6.75
N GLY A 70 7.07 1.04 7.86
CA GLY A 70 7.37 0.01 8.87
C GLY A 70 8.32 -1.11 8.40
N VAL A 71 9.16 -0.84 7.40
CA VAL A 71 10.16 -1.82 6.91
C VAL A 71 11.27 -2.02 7.97
N SER A 72 11.62 -3.27 8.20
CA SER A 72 12.59 -3.76 9.17
C SER A 72 13.33 -4.98 8.61
N LEU A 73 14.37 -5.46 9.30
CA LEU A 73 15.10 -6.68 8.88
C LEU A 73 14.21 -7.93 8.77
N ASN A 74 13.04 -7.95 9.41
CA ASN A 74 12.15 -9.10 9.42
C ASN A 74 11.17 -9.15 8.24
N ASN A 75 10.96 -8.03 7.53
CA ASN A 75 9.99 -7.90 6.44
C ASN A 75 10.56 -7.25 5.16
N ALA A 76 11.87 -7.02 5.12
CA ALA A 76 12.61 -6.61 3.93
C ALA A 76 12.92 -7.80 2.99
#